data_AF-A0A4V1LT75-F1
#
_entry.id   AF-A0A4V1LT75-F1
#
_cell.length_a   1.000
_cell.length_b   1.000
_cell.length_c   1.000
_cell.angle_alpha   90.00
_cell.angle_beta   90.00
_cell.angle_gamma   90.00
#
_symmetry.space_group_name_H-M   'P 1'
#
loop_
_entity.id
_entity.type
_entity.pdbx_description
1 polymer ?
#
loop_
_entity_poly.entity_id
_entity_poly.type
_entity_poly.pdbx_seq_one_letter_code
_entity_poly.pdbx_strand_id
1 'polypeptide(L)'
;MRNSFVAATLAVSMAVAPVAHAKSDNLTTVGDITQIAVPVGAGIISLLKNDTEGFFQLAEGAVYTAAATHTLKAVVHAPRPDGSENNSFPSGHTSAAAQGAAYLQFRYGWEYGVPAYALTALVGYSRVDAKRHYWRDVAAGAALATGIQYAVTEMGYSLTDTYVMPYINGDQVGLTASVKF
;
A
#
# COMPACT_ATOMS: atom_id res chain seq x y z
N MET A 1 5.52 -3.76 29.97
CA MET A 1 4.70 -3.34 28.81
C MET A 1 4.67 -1.80 28.67
N ARG A 2 5.82 -1.09 28.74
CA ARG A 2 5.83 0.39 28.73
C ARG A 2 7.00 1.02 27.97
N ASN A 3 7.70 0.25 27.12
CA ASN A 3 8.88 0.75 26.40
C ASN A 3 8.74 0.67 24.87
N SER A 4 7.67 0.09 24.33
CA SER A 4 7.39 0.03 22.89
C SER A 4 6.73 1.31 22.36
N PHE A 5 6.20 2.15 23.25
CA PHE A 5 5.54 3.41 22.90
C PHE A 5 6.52 4.43 22.31
N VAL A 6 7.74 4.54 22.85
CA VAL A 6 8.67 5.61 22.48
C VAL A 6 9.26 5.41 21.07
N ALA A 7 9.45 4.16 20.63
CA ALA A 7 10.09 3.88 19.33
C ALA A 7 9.15 4.13 18.13
N ALA A 8 7.85 3.83 18.28
CA ALA A 8 6.87 4.03 17.22
C ALA A 8 6.51 5.51 17.03
N THR A 9 6.54 6.31 18.10
CA THR A 9 6.27 7.75 18.03
C THR A 9 7.46 8.56 17.51
N LEU A 10 8.71 8.14 17.79
CA LEU A 10 9.91 8.91 17.41
C LEU A 10 10.22 8.90 15.91
N ALA A 11 9.83 7.85 15.17
CA ALA A 11 10.14 7.76 13.74
C ALA A 11 9.14 8.51 12.84
N VAL A 12 7.94 8.81 13.36
CA VAL A 12 6.84 9.38 12.54
C VAL A 12 6.58 10.87 12.87
N SER A 13 6.98 11.36 14.05
CA SER A 13 6.71 12.74 14.46
C SER A 13 7.57 13.81 13.79
N MET A 14 8.59 13.45 12.99
CA MET A 14 9.48 14.45 12.34
C MET A 14 9.03 14.91 10.94
N ALA A 15 7.91 14.42 10.41
CA ALA A 15 7.46 14.79 9.06
C ALA A 15 6.41 15.92 9.01
N VAL A 16 5.88 16.38 10.15
CA VAL A 16 4.84 17.42 10.20
C VAL A 16 5.48 18.82 10.39
N ALA A 17 6.37 19.18 9.47
CA ALA A 17 6.73 20.59 9.25
C ALA A 17 5.67 21.24 8.33
N PRO A 18 5.54 22.58 8.24
CA PRO A 18 4.55 23.19 7.36
C PRO A 18 4.96 22.95 5.91
N VAL A 19 4.37 21.90 5.31
CA VAL A 19 4.52 21.52 3.90
C VAL A 19 4.08 22.66 2.95
N ALA A 20 3.38 23.66 3.50
CA ALA A 20 2.93 24.86 2.80
C ALA A 20 4.03 25.71 2.14
N HIS A 21 5.31 25.54 2.51
CA HIS A 21 6.43 26.31 1.94
C HIS A 21 7.52 25.45 1.27
N ALA A 22 7.30 24.15 1.08
CA ALA A 22 8.27 23.30 0.40
C ALA A 22 8.27 23.59 -1.11
N LYS A 23 9.45 23.74 -1.72
CA LYS A 23 9.59 23.78 -3.19
C LYS A 23 8.99 22.50 -3.79
N SER A 24 8.24 22.61 -4.89
CA SER A 24 7.55 21.47 -5.55
C SER A 24 8.46 20.26 -5.81
N ASP A 25 9.73 20.49 -6.17
CA ASP A 25 10.72 19.42 -6.39
C ASP A 25 11.05 18.64 -5.10
N ASN A 26 11.15 19.35 -3.98
CA ASN A 26 11.39 18.74 -2.67
C ASN A 26 10.16 17.95 -2.22
N LEU A 27 8.97 18.50 -2.45
CA LEU A 27 7.72 17.83 -2.11
C LEU A 27 7.51 16.55 -2.93
N THR A 28 7.89 16.57 -4.22
CA THR A 28 7.86 15.40 -5.09
C THR A 28 8.81 14.32 -4.56
N THR A 29 10.05 14.68 -4.24
CA THR A 29 11.05 13.76 -3.66
C THR A 29 10.57 13.15 -2.34
N VAL A 30 9.99 13.97 -1.44
CA VAL A 30 9.41 13.49 -0.19
C VAL A 30 8.29 12.49 -0.44
N GLY A 31 7.40 12.79 -1.41
CA GLY A 31 6.34 11.86 -1.81
C GLY A 31 6.88 10.54 -2.34
N ASP A 32 7.93 10.56 -3.16
CA ASP A 32 8.55 9.38 -3.77
C ASP A 32 9.17 8.44 -2.72
N ILE A 33 9.79 9.01 -1.69
CA ILE A 33 10.33 8.27 -0.55
C ILE A 33 9.19 7.74 0.33
N THR A 34 8.22 8.61 0.66
CA THR A 34 7.16 8.30 1.62
C THR A 34 6.25 7.17 1.13
N GLN A 35 5.96 7.10 -0.18
CA GLN A 35 5.13 6.01 -0.73
C GLN A 35 5.71 4.61 -0.50
N ILE A 36 7.04 4.48 -0.38
CA ILE A 36 7.73 3.21 -0.10
C ILE A 36 7.96 3.07 1.40
N ALA A 37 8.28 4.15 2.09
CA ALA A 37 8.55 4.14 3.53
C ALA A 37 7.34 3.66 4.35
N VAL A 38 6.11 4.02 3.96
CA VAL A 38 4.89 3.58 4.67
C VAL A 38 4.74 2.04 4.68
N PRO A 39 4.68 1.33 3.53
CA PRO A 39 4.58 -0.13 3.53
C PRO A 39 5.85 -0.82 4.07
N VAL A 40 7.05 -0.29 3.85
CA VAL A 40 8.28 -0.85 4.45
C VAL A 40 8.25 -0.73 5.98
N GLY A 41 7.85 0.43 6.50
CA GLY A 41 7.66 0.65 7.92
C GLY A 41 6.61 -0.28 8.52
N ALA A 42 5.51 -0.51 7.79
CA ALA A 42 4.50 -1.49 8.17
C ALA A 42 5.07 -2.92 8.26
N GLY A 43 5.90 -3.33 7.29
CA GLY A 43 6.60 -4.62 7.32
C GLY A 43 7.54 -4.74 8.52
N ILE A 44 8.33 -3.70 8.80
CA ILE A 44 9.21 -3.67 9.98
C ILE A 44 8.41 -3.78 11.27
N ILE A 45 7.31 -3.02 11.42
CA ILE A 45 6.44 -3.09 12.60
C ILE A 45 5.90 -4.51 12.79
N SER A 46 5.53 -5.18 11.70
CA SER A 46 5.03 -6.56 11.72
C SER A 46 6.08 -7.53 12.22
N LEU A 47 7.31 -7.44 11.69
CA LEU A 47 8.44 -8.25 12.14
C LEU A 47 8.79 -7.98 13.62
N LEU A 48 8.78 -6.72 14.06
CA LEU A 48 9.03 -6.36 15.46
C LEU A 48 7.95 -6.88 16.41
N LYS A 49 6.71 -7.07 15.93
CA LYS A 49 5.62 -7.70 16.67
C LYS A 49 5.62 -9.24 16.57
N ASN A 50 6.59 -9.84 15.87
CA ASN A 50 6.62 -11.28 15.52
C ASN A 50 5.34 -11.74 14.80
N ASP A 51 4.73 -10.86 14.02
CA ASP A 51 3.49 -11.11 13.29
C ASP A 51 3.79 -11.53 11.85
N THR A 52 4.22 -12.79 11.70
CA THR A 52 4.59 -13.35 10.40
C THR A 52 3.40 -13.45 9.45
N GLU A 53 2.21 -13.77 9.97
CA GLU A 53 0.97 -13.79 9.19
C GLU A 53 0.64 -12.40 8.65
N GLY A 54 0.68 -11.37 9.50
CA GLY A 54 0.48 -9.98 9.08
C GLY A 54 1.52 -9.55 8.03
N PHE A 55 2.79 -9.95 8.19
CA PHE A 55 3.81 -9.66 7.19
C PHE A 55 3.47 -10.25 5.80
N PHE A 56 2.95 -11.48 5.74
CA PHE A 56 2.49 -12.07 4.47
C PHE A 56 1.22 -11.40 3.95
N GLN A 57 0.26 -11.04 4.80
CA GLN A 57 -0.92 -10.26 4.40
C GLN A 57 -0.54 -8.89 3.81
N LEU A 58 0.49 -8.24 4.37
CA LEU A 58 1.04 -7.00 3.82
C LEU A 58 1.64 -7.24 2.43
N ALA A 59 2.43 -8.31 2.28
CA ALA A 59 3.09 -8.65 1.01
C ALA A 59 2.06 -9.00 -0.08
N GLU A 60 1.06 -9.83 0.22
CA GLU A 60 -0.01 -10.18 -0.71
C GLU A 60 -0.84 -8.96 -1.09
N GLY A 61 -1.22 -8.14 -0.11
CA GLY A 61 -1.92 -6.88 -0.36
C GLY A 61 -1.14 -5.91 -1.24
N ALA A 62 0.18 -5.85 -1.09
CA ALA A 62 1.06 -5.06 -1.97
C ALA A 62 1.08 -5.61 -3.40
N VAL A 63 1.17 -6.94 -3.57
CA VAL A 63 1.11 -7.60 -4.90
C VAL A 63 -0.22 -7.31 -5.59
N TYR A 64 -1.34 -7.53 -4.90
CA TYR A 64 -2.67 -7.25 -5.46
C TYR A 64 -2.88 -5.78 -5.78
N THR A 65 -2.44 -4.88 -4.91
CA THR A 65 -2.54 -3.44 -5.13
C THR A 65 -1.72 -3.00 -6.34
N ALA A 66 -0.49 -3.50 -6.47
CA ALA A 66 0.36 -3.21 -7.63
C ALA A 66 -0.28 -3.74 -8.91
N ALA A 67 -0.72 -5.00 -8.93
CA ALA A 67 -1.39 -5.61 -10.07
C ALA A 67 -2.62 -4.80 -10.49
N ALA A 68 -3.56 -4.55 -9.57
CA ALA A 68 -4.78 -3.80 -9.86
C ALA A 68 -4.49 -2.38 -10.36
N THR A 69 -3.55 -1.67 -9.71
CA THR A 69 -3.19 -0.30 -10.08
C THR A 69 -2.57 -0.23 -11.47
N HIS A 70 -1.62 -1.11 -11.79
CA HIS A 70 -0.97 -1.12 -13.08
C HIS A 70 -1.89 -1.60 -14.21
N THR A 71 -2.76 -2.58 -13.95
CA THR A 71 -3.81 -2.98 -14.89
C THR A 71 -4.75 -1.82 -15.19
N LEU A 72 -5.26 -1.12 -14.18
CA LEU A 72 -6.14 0.03 -14.41
C LEU A 72 -5.45 1.14 -15.19
N LYS A 73 -4.17 1.43 -14.91
CA LYS A 73 -3.38 2.39 -15.70
C LYS A 73 -3.30 1.99 -17.16
N ALA A 74 -3.03 0.72 -17.43
CA ALA A 74 -2.91 0.16 -18.78
C ALA A 74 -4.24 -0.01 -19.51
N VAL A 75 -5.38 0.07 -18.81
CA VAL A 75 -6.71 -0.03 -19.44
C VAL A 75 -7.31 1.37 -19.66
N VAL A 76 -7.30 2.22 -18.63
CA VAL A 76 -7.99 3.51 -18.64
C VAL A 76 -7.26 4.56 -19.48
N HIS A 77 -5.93 4.48 -19.59
CA HIS A 77 -5.10 5.40 -20.40
C HIS A 77 -5.36 6.89 -20.14
N ALA A 78 -5.67 7.27 -18.89
CA ALA A 78 -6.03 8.65 -18.59
C ALA A 78 -4.82 9.62 -18.76
N PRO A 79 -4.98 10.77 -19.43
CA PRO A 79 -3.92 11.76 -19.60
C PRO A 79 -3.58 12.43 -18.27
N ARG A 80 -2.28 12.69 -18.04
CA ARG A 80 -1.82 13.46 -16.87
C ARG A 80 -2.09 14.97 -17.03
N PRO A 81 -2.27 15.72 -15.93
CA PRO A 81 -2.43 17.18 -15.97
C PRO A 81 -1.23 17.93 -16.59
N ASP A 82 -0.01 17.39 -16.47
CA ASP A 82 1.21 17.94 -17.07
C ASP A 82 1.41 17.56 -18.55
N GLY A 83 0.55 16.70 -19.11
CA GLY A 83 0.64 16.20 -20.48
C GLY A 83 1.80 15.24 -20.74
N SER A 84 2.50 14.76 -19.71
CA SER A 84 3.72 13.95 -19.91
C SER A 84 3.40 12.54 -20.42
N GLU A 85 2.34 11.91 -19.91
CA GLU A 85 1.99 10.50 -20.15
C GLU A 85 0.47 10.27 -20.02
N ASN A 86 0.00 9.13 -20.56
CA ASN A 86 -1.40 8.68 -20.51
C ASN A 86 -1.62 7.55 -19.50
N ASN A 87 -1.11 7.71 -18.29
CA ASN A 87 -1.24 6.70 -17.23
C ASN A 87 -1.60 7.34 -15.88
N SER A 88 -2.42 8.39 -15.89
CA SER A 88 -2.78 9.17 -14.70
C SER A 88 -3.66 8.38 -13.74
N PHE A 89 -4.64 7.60 -14.22
CA PHE A 89 -5.60 6.92 -13.34
C PHE A 89 -5.20 5.46 -13.08
N PRO A 90 -5.27 4.96 -11.82
CA PRO A 90 -5.25 5.71 -10.57
C PRO A 90 -3.80 6.12 -10.19
N SER A 91 -3.62 6.89 -9.10
CA SER A 91 -2.28 7.26 -8.62
C SER A 91 -1.55 6.08 -7.99
N GLY A 92 -0.46 5.62 -8.62
CA GLY A 92 0.35 4.49 -8.12
C GLY A 92 1.06 4.78 -6.79
N HIS A 93 1.55 6.01 -6.62
CA HIS A 93 2.20 6.40 -5.36
C HIS A 93 1.21 6.39 -4.20
N THR A 94 0.00 6.90 -4.45
CA THR A 94 -1.05 6.92 -3.43
C THR A 94 -1.52 5.50 -3.13
N SER A 95 -1.70 4.65 -4.15
CA SER A 95 -2.06 3.24 -3.93
C SER A 95 -1.04 2.51 -3.05
N ALA A 96 0.27 2.66 -3.30
CA ALA A 96 1.32 2.01 -2.51
C ALA A 96 1.33 2.48 -1.05
N ALA A 97 1.26 3.80 -0.83
CA ALA A 97 1.20 4.37 0.52
C ALA A 97 -0.06 3.94 1.28
N ALA A 98 -1.22 4.01 0.61
CA ALA A 98 -2.52 3.66 1.19
C ALA A 98 -2.62 2.19 1.53
N GLN A 99 -1.99 1.30 0.75
CA GLN A 99 -1.94 -0.13 1.07
C GLN A 99 -1.25 -0.38 2.41
N GLY A 100 -0.06 0.20 2.62
CA GLY A 100 0.65 0.09 3.89
C GLY A 100 -0.11 0.73 5.06
N ALA A 101 -0.76 1.87 4.83
CA ALA A 101 -1.58 2.56 5.84
C ALA A 101 -2.82 1.75 6.23
N ALA A 102 -3.53 1.19 5.25
CA ALA A 102 -4.68 0.33 5.44
C ALA A 102 -4.29 -0.94 6.20
N TYR A 103 -3.14 -1.54 5.86
CA TYR A 103 -2.65 -2.72 6.56
C TYR A 103 -2.42 -2.41 8.05
N LEU A 104 -1.72 -1.30 8.33
CA LEU A 104 -1.48 -0.86 9.71
C LEU A 104 -2.79 -0.60 10.47
N GLN A 105 -3.78 0.01 9.80
CA GLN A 105 -5.10 0.23 10.38
C GLN A 105 -5.82 -1.08 10.71
N PHE A 106 -5.96 -1.98 9.74
CA PHE A 106 -6.74 -3.21 9.90
C PHE A 106 -6.04 -4.20 10.83
N ARG A 107 -4.71 -4.35 10.72
CA ARG A 107 -3.97 -5.33 11.52
C ARG A 107 -3.66 -4.85 12.94
N TYR A 108 -3.36 -3.56 13.12
CA TYR A 108 -2.89 -3.03 14.41
C TYR A 108 -3.73 -1.89 14.98
N GLY A 109 -4.77 -1.46 14.28
CA GLY A 109 -5.70 -0.44 14.74
C GLY A 109 -5.32 0.99 14.32
N TRP A 110 -6.24 1.90 14.61
CA TRP A 110 -6.16 3.31 14.20
C TRP A 110 -4.97 4.05 14.78
N GLU A 111 -4.38 3.60 15.89
CA GLU A 111 -3.17 4.20 16.45
C GLU A 111 -1.97 4.13 15.48
N TYR A 112 -1.92 3.11 14.62
CA TYR A 112 -0.97 3.01 13.51
C TYR A 112 -1.55 3.55 12.20
N GLY A 113 -2.84 3.36 11.98
CA GLY A 113 -3.53 3.79 10.75
C GLY A 113 -3.53 5.30 10.56
N VAL A 114 -3.93 6.09 11.57
CA VAL A 114 -4.04 7.56 11.49
C VAL A 114 -2.73 8.22 11.02
N PRO A 115 -1.57 7.98 11.66
CA PRO A 115 -0.32 8.59 11.19
C PRO A 115 0.09 8.10 9.79
N ALA A 116 -0.16 6.82 9.45
CA ALA A 116 0.16 6.29 8.13
C ALA A 116 -0.74 6.89 7.02
N TYR A 117 -2.01 7.14 7.31
CA TYR A 117 -2.91 7.84 6.38
C TYR A 117 -2.56 9.32 6.23
N ALA A 118 -2.05 9.98 7.27
CA ALA A 118 -1.52 11.34 7.15
C ALA A 118 -0.32 11.39 6.18
N LEU A 119 0.60 10.44 6.27
CA LEU A 119 1.70 10.28 5.30
C LEU A 119 1.19 9.95 3.89
N THR A 120 0.14 9.13 3.78
CA THR A 120 -0.52 8.85 2.49
C THR A 120 -1.14 10.11 1.89
N ALA A 121 -1.77 10.97 2.69
CA ALA A 121 -2.30 12.25 2.25
C ALA A 121 -1.19 13.19 1.75
N LEU A 122 -0.03 13.20 2.43
CA LEU A 122 1.16 13.93 1.96
C LEU A 122 1.63 13.45 0.60
N VAL A 123 1.71 12.13 0.41
CA VAL A 123 2.05 11.51 -0.89
C VAL A 123 1.05 11.95 -1.96
N GLY A 124 -0.25 11.82 -1.70
CA GLY A 124 -1.30 12.23 -2.62
C GLY A 124 -1.23 13.71 -2.99
N TYR A 125 -1.02 14.59 -2.01
CA TYR A 125 -0.84 16.02 -2.22
C TYR A 125 0.36 16.32 -3.12
N SER A 126 1.51 15.68 -2.87
CA SER A 126 2.71 15.86 -3.71
C SER A 126 2.44 15.53 -5.19
N ARG A 127 1.58 14.55 -5.47
CA ARG A 127 1.25 14.14 -6.84
C ARG A 127 0.37 15.16 -7.57
N VAL A 128 -0.55 15.79 -6.84
CA VAL A 128 -1.42 16.84 -7.37
C VAL A 128 -0.64 18.13 -7.59
N ASP A 129 0.18 18.53 -6.61
CA ASP A 129 1.04 19.72 -6.69
C ASP A 129 2.01 19.64 -7.87
N ALA A 130 2.62 18.48 -8.08
CA ALA A 130 3.50 18.20 -9.21
C ALA A 130 2.76 18.00 -10.56
N LYS A 131 1.43 18.19 -10.60
CA LYS A 131 0.59 17.99 -11.79
C LYS A 131 0.70 16.61 -12.44
N ARG A 132 1.13 15.60 -11.68
CA ARG A 132 1.22 14.21 -12.14
C ARG A 132 -0.13 13.49 -12.10
N HIS A 133 -1.00 13.92 -11.19
CA HIS A 133 -2.31 13.31 -10.97
C HIS A 133 -3.37 14.36 -10.65
N TYR A 134 -4.62 14.09 -11.05
CA TYR A 134 -5.78 14.79 -10.52
C TYR A 134 -6.12 14.28 -9.12
N TRP A 135 -6.80 15.09 -8.30
CA TRP A 135 -7.24 14.68 -6.96
C TRP A 135 -8.10 13.39 -7.00
N ARG A 136 -8.87 13.18 -8.06
CA ARG A 136 -9.68 11.96 -8.26
C ARG A 136 -8.82 10.71 -8.43
N ASP A 137 -7.65 10.81 -9.07
CA ASP A 137 -6.76 9.67 -9.29
C ASP A 137 -6.09 9.27 -7.97
N VAL A 138 -5.80 10.25 -7.12
CA VAL A 138 -5.32 10.07 -5.75
C VAL A 138 -6.39 9.39 -4.89
N ALA A 139 -7.61 9.93 -4.87
CA ALA A 139 -8.71 9.35 -4.11
C ALA A 139 -9.03 7.91 -4.55
N ALA A 140 -9.05 7.65 -5.86
CA ALA A 140 -9.27 6.32 -6.41
C ALA A 140 -8.13 5.34 -6.05
N GLY A 141 -6.87 5.78 -6.10
CA GLY A 141 -5.74 4.95 -5.68
C GLY A 141 -5.81 4.57 -4.20
N ALA A 142 -6.15 5.54 -3.34
CA ALA A 142 -6.32 5.29 -1.91
C ALA A 142 -7.47 4.33 -1.61
N ALA A 143 -8.63 4.53 -2.25
CA ALA A 143 -9.80 3.66 -2.08
C ALA A 143 -9.55 2.24 -2.59
N LEU A 144 -8.93 2.11 -3.77
CA LEU A 144 -8.58 0.82 -4.36
C LEU A 144 -7.66 0.00 -3.44
N ALA A 145 -6.56 0.60 -3.00
CA ALA A 145 -5.58 -0.06 -2.14
C ALA A 145 -6.16 -0.41 -0.76
N THR A 146 -6.95 0.49 -0.17
CA THR A 146 -7.61 0.22 1.11
C THR A 146 -8.62 -0.92 1.00
N GLY A 147 -9.43 -0.96 -0.08
CA GLY A 147 -10.38 -2.04 -0.31
C GLY A 147 -9.70 -3.39 -0.53
N ILE A 148 -8.60 -3.43 -1.30
CA ILE A 148 -7.78 -4.63 -1.47
C ILE A 148 -7.21 -5.08 -0.13
N GLN A 149 -6.66 -4.16 0.66
CA GLN A 149 -6.07 -4.52 1.95
C GLN A 149 -7.11 -4.98 2.97
N TYR A 150 -8.32 -4.43 2.95
CA TYR A 150 -9.44 -4.92 3.73
C TYR A 150 -9.77 -6.38 3.36
N ALA A 151 -9.84 -6.68 2.06
CA ALA A 151 -10.07 -8.03 1.57
C ALA A 151 -8.98 -9.01 2.07
N VAL A 152 -7.71 -8.62 2.03
CA VAL A 152 -6.60 -9.47 2.48
C VAL A 152 -6.56 -9.63 4.00
N THR A 153 -6.64 -8.52 4.75
CA THR A 153 -6.40 -8.52 6.20
C THR A 153 -7.63 -8.90 7.02
N GLU A 154 -8.83 -8.45 6.64
CA GLU A 154 -10.07 -8.67 7.41
C GLU A 154 -10.89 -9.84 6.85
N MET A 155 -10.97 -9.98 5.53
CA MET A 155 -11.73 -11.07 4.90
C MET A 155 -10.91 -12.36 4.71
N GLY A 156 -9.59 -12.31 4.94
CA GLY A 156 -8.71 -13.47 4.83
C GLY A 156 -8.44 -13.94 3.39
N TYR A 157 -8.60 -13.07 2.38
CA TYR A 157 -8.24 -13.45 1.01
C TYR A 157 -6.72 -13.57 0.86
N SER A 158 -6.24 -14.81 0.71
CA SER A 158 -4.83 -15.12 0.59
C SER A 158 -4.52 -15.94 -0.66
N LEU A 159 -3.37 -15.68 -1.32
CA LEU A 159 -2.84 -16.57 -2.36
C LEU A 159 -2.36 -17.89 -1.76
N THR A 160 -2.06 -17.86 -0.46
CA THR A 160 -1.49 -18.96 0.32
C THR A 160 -2.55 -19.79 1.06
N ASP A 161 -3.84 -19.48 0.98
CA ASP A 161 -4.92 -20.38 1.46
C ASP A 161 -5.49 -21.28 0.36
N THR A 162 -5.02 -21.10 -0.88
CA THR A 162 -5.35 -21.94 -2.04
C THR A 162 -4.08 -22.31 -2.80
N TYR A 163 -3.44 -23.42 -2.43
CA TYR A 163 -2.32 -23.94 -3.21
C TYR A 163 -2.81 -25.03 -4.16
N VAL A 164 -2.47 -24.87 -5.44
CA VAL A 164 -2.62 -25.91 -6.46
C VAL A 164 -1.24 -26.48 -6.73
N MET A 165 -1.01 -27.73 -6.30
CA MET A 165 0.26 -28.42 -6.51
C MET A 165 0.11 -29.46 -7.62
N PRO A 166 1.07 -29.54 -8.56
CA PRO A 166 1.11 -30.65 -9.50
C PRO A 166 1.38 -31.94 -8.71
N TYR A 167 0.50 -32.91 -8.86
CA TYR A 167 0.66 -34.24 -8.32
C TYR A 167 1.10 -35.15 -9.45
N ILE A 168 2.29 -35.74 -9.33
CA ILE A 168 2.82 -36.72 -10.27
C ILE A 168 3.04 -38.03 -9.52
N ASN A 169 2.33 -39.08 -9.92
CA ASN A 169 2.53 -40.42 -9.38
C ASN A 169 2.46 -41.47 -10.50
N GLY A 170 3.62 -42.04 -10.85
CA GLY A 170 3.75 -43.05 -11.90
C GLY A 170 3.21 -42.54 -13.24
N ASP A 171 2.04 -43.05 -13.62
CA ASP A 171 1.36 -42.76 -14.89
C ASP A 171 0.26 -41.67 -14.78
N GLN A 172 0.07 -41.07 -13.59
CA GLN A 172 -0.97 -40.06 -13.36
C GLN A 172 -0.36 -38.68 -13.10
N VAL A 173 -0.85 -37.69 -13.85
CA VAL A 173 -0.60 -36.26 -13.62
C VAL A 173 -1.92 -35.61 -13.25
N GLY A 174 -1.96 -34.96 -12.09
CA GLY A 174 -3.14 -34.28 -11.58
C GLY A 174 -2.80 -32.96 -10.91
N LEU A 175 -3.83 -32.23 -10.51
CA LEU A 175 -3.71 -31.02 -9.71
C LEU A 175 -4.39 -31.28 -8.37
N THR A 176 -3.66 -31.07 -7.27
CA THR A 176 -4.24 -31.07 -5.92
C THR A 176 -4.45 -29.64 -5.50
N ALA A 177 -5.69 -29.26 -5.23
CA ALA A 177 -6.03 -27.98 -4.62
C ALA A 177 -6.41 -28.20 -3.15
N SER A 178 -5.79 -27.46 -2.24
CA SER A 178 -6.28 -27.35 -0.86
C SER A 178 -6.88 -25.97 -0.69
N VAL A 179 -8.16 -25.91 -0.33
CA VAL A 179 -8.87 -24.67 -0.01
C VAL A 179 -9.19 -24.71 1.48
N LYS A 180 -8.71 -23.73 2.22
CA LYS A 180 -9.05 -23.56 3.63
C LYS A 180 -10.36 -22.77 3.72
N PHE A 181 -11.40 -23.36 4.31
CA PHE A 181 -12.70 -22.72 4.57
C PHE A 181 -12.79 -22.26 6.02
#